data_AF-A0A7X6T1V1-F1
#
_entry.id   AF-A0A7X6T1V1-F1
#
_cell.length_a   1.000
_cell.length_b   1.000
_cell.length_c   1.000
_cell.angle_alpha   90.00
_cell.angle_beta   90.00
_cell.angle_gamma   90.00
#
_symmetry.space_group_name_H-M   'P 1'
#
loop_
_entity.id
_entity.type
_entity.pdbx_description
1 polymer ?
#
loop_
_entity_poly.entity_id
_entity_poly.type
_entity_poly.pdbx_seq_one_letter_code
_entity_poly.pdbx_strand_id
1 'polypeptide(L)'
;MKDKIKLVDRHIQHYLKAKIQIESKIACVHLKPHIVDFYRYVDFTLNQLDEDSKLIITNDFINKNKGYWYLDYYSVSTYYRLRNIAINKFLDCLEGA
;
A
#
# COMPACT_ATOMS: atom_id res chain seq x y z
N MET A 1 -0.60 16.67 -4.15
CA MET A 1 0.04 15.43 -4.69
C MET A 1 1.16 14.92 -3.79
N LYS A 2 2.20 15.73 -3.51
CA LYS A 2 3.33 15.30 -2.66
C LYS A 2 2.89 14.84 -1.26
N ASP A 3 1.88 15.49 -0.68
CA ASP A 3 1.40 15.14 0.66
C ASP A 3 0.66 13.80 0.69
N LYS A 4 -0.17 13.54 -0.34
CA LYS A 4 -0.84 12.24 -0.52
C LYS A 4 0.17 11.10 -0.68
N ILE A 5 1.21 11.30 -1.49
CA ILE A 5 2.29 10.30 -1.65
C ILE A 5 2.95 9.99 -0.31
N LYS A 6 3.30 11.02 0.47
CA LYS A 6 3.90 10.84 1.81
C LYS A 6 2.94 10.13 2.77
N LEU A 7 1.65 10.40 2.66
CA LEU A 7 0.62 9.76 3.48
C LEU A 7 0.50 8.27 3.15
N VAL A 8 0.40 7.93 1.86
CA VAL A 8 0.40 6.53 1.41
C VAL A 8 1.66 5.81 1.88
N ASP A 9 2.85 6.40 1.67
CA ASP A 9 4.10 5.80 2.12
C ASP A 9 4.09 5.54 3.63
N ARG A 10 3.61 6.50 4.44
CA ARG A 10 3.46 6.31 5.90
C ARG A 10 2.55 5.14 6.25
N HIS A 11 1.37 5.05 5.62
CA HIS A 11 0.44 3.93 5.87
C HIS A 11 1.06 2.60 5.49
N ILE A 12 1.71 2.51 4.33
CA ILE A 12 2.37 1.30 3.86
C ILE A 12 3.54 0.92 4.78
N GLN A 13 4.36 1.87 5.24
CA GLN A 13 5.42 1.57 6.21
C GLN A 13 4.86 1.02 7.53
N HIS A 14 3.77 1.60 8.03
CA HIS A 14 3.12 1.10 9.24
C HIS A 14 2.55 -0.31 9.02
N TYR A 15 1.92 -0.57 7.87
CA TYR A 15 1.41 -1.88 7.49
C TYR A 15 2.51 -2.92 7.42
N LEU A 16 3.63 -2.64 6.75
CA LEU A 16 4.75 -3.57 6.63
C LEU A 16 5.37 -3.89 7.99
N LYS A 17 5.48 -2.90 8.87
CA LYS A 17 5.95 -3.12 10.24
C LYS A 17 4.98 -4.02 11.04
N ALA A 18 3.67 -3.85 10.86
CA ALA A 18 2.67 -4.71 11.49
C ALA A 18 2.73 -6.13 10.91
N LYS A 19 2.85 -6.27 9.58
CA LYS A 19 3.00 -7.54 8.87
C LYS A 19 4.18 -8.36 9.38
N ILE A 20 5.37 -7.74 9.49
CA ILE A 20 6.57 -8.42 10.03
C ILE A 20 6.33 -8.92 11.45
N GLN A 21 5.69 -8.13 12.32
CA GLN A 21 5.41 -8.56 13.70
C GLN A 21 4.46 -9.76 13.74
N ILE A 22 3.44 -9.78 12.88
CA ILE A 22 2.45 -10.85 12.78
C ILE A 22 3.06 -12.13 12.19
N GLU A 23 3.88 -12.01 11.14
CA GLU A 23 4.47 -13.15 10.41
C GLU A 23 5.71 -13.73 11.09
N SER A 24 6.41 -12.96 11.92
CA SER A 24 7.53 -13.48 12.69
C SER A 24 7.04 -14.58 13.65
N LYS A 25 7.66 -15.76 13.62
CA LYS A 25 7.33 -16.93 14.48
C LYS A 25 7.43 -16.66 16.01
N ILE A 26 7.67 -15.42 16.43
CA ILE A 26 7.65 -14.98 17.83
C ILE A 26 6.20 -14.72 18.23
N ALA A 27 5.39 -15.77 18.21
CA ALA A 27 4.02 -15.79 18.73
C ALA A 27 3.96 -15.68 20.28
N CYS A 28 4.98 -15.10 20.90
CA CYS A 28 5.03 -14.82 22.34
C CYS A 28 4.87 -13.33 22.67
N VAL A 29 4.80 -12.44 21.68
CA VAL A 29 4.44 -11.04 21.92
C VAL A 29 2.92 -10.93 21.83
N HIS A 30 2.27 -10.58 22.93
CA HIS A 30 0.87 -10.15 22.93
C HIS A 30 0.75 -8.88 22.07
N LEU A 31 0.52 -9.06 20.77
CA LEU A 31 0.32 -7.98 19.83
C LEU A 31 -0.90 -7.19 20.26
N LYS A 32 -0.74 -5.86 20.36
CA LYS A 32 -1.86 -5.00 20.74
C LYS A 32 -2.96 -5.12 19.68
N PRO A 33 -4.25 -5.25 20.07
CA PRO A 33 -5.36 -5.43 19.12
C PRO A 33 -5.35 -4.43 17.97
N HIS A 34 -5.14 -3.13 18.26
CA HIS A 34 -5.10 -2.09 17.24
C HIS A 34 -4.02 -2.27 16.16
N ILE A 35 -2.93 -2.98 16.43
CA ILE A 35 -1.90 -3.28 15.41
C ILE A 35 -2.43 -4.35 14.45
N VAL A 36 -3.10 -5.37 14.98
CA VAL A 36 -3.73 -6.43 14.20
C VAL A 36 -4.89 -5.88 13.38
N ASP A 37 -5.72 -5.03 13.99
CA ASP A 37 -6.85 -4.39 13.31
C ASP A 37 -6.36 -3.48 12.19
N PHE A 38 -5.34 -2.65 12.44
CA PHE A 38 -4.73 -1.83 11.40
C PHE A 38 -4.13 -2.66 10.26
N TYR A 39 -3.42 -3.75 10.58
CA TYR A 39 -2.90 -4.67 9.56
C TYR A 39 -4.03 -5.22 8.68
N ARG A 40 -5.07 -5.79 9.31
CA ARG A 40 -6.21 -6.38 8.60
C ARG A 40 -6.95 -5.35 7.76
N TYR A 41 -7.07 -4.14 8.28
CA TYR A 41 -7.72 -3.04 7.57
C TYR A 41 -6.97 -2.67 6.30
N VAL A 42 -5.66 -2.38 6.41
CA VAL A 42 -4.85 -2.04 5.23
C VAL A 42 -4.77 -3.22 4.25
N ASP A 43 -4.67 -4.46 4.74
CA ASP A 43 -4.65 -5.66 3.91
C ASP A 43 -5.97 -5.81 3.11
N PHE A 44 -7.10 -5.60 3.78
CA PHE A 44 -8.41 -5.56 3.13
C PHE A 44 -8.49 -4.45 2.08
N THR A 45 -8.06 -3.23 2.42
CA THR A 45 -8.02 -2.10 1.47
C THR A 45 -7.18 -2.43 0.23
N LEU A 46 -5.99 -3.03 0.39
CA LEU A 46 -5.14 -3.45 -0.72
C LEU A 46 -5.81 -4.50 -1.61
N ASN A 47 -6.67 -5.35 -1.05
CA ASN A 47 -7.42 -6.37 -1.79
C ASN A 47 -8.68 -5.83 -2.48
N GLN A 48 -9.15 -4.63 -2.14
CA GLN A 48 -10.27 -3.95 -2.81
C GLN A 48 -9.84 -3.10 -4.01
N LEU A 49 -8.54 -2.83 -4.15
CA LEU A 49 -8.02 -2.12 -5.31
C LEU A 49 -8.17 -2.98 -6.59
N ASP A 50 -8.51 -2.33 -7.71
CA ASP A 50 -8.37 -2.93 -9.03
C ASP A 50 -6.92 -3.31 -9.33
N GLU A 51 -6.74 -4.25 -10.25
CA GLU A 51 -5.44 -4.81 -10.61
C GLU A 51 -4.37 -3.75 -10.93
N ASP A 52 -4.68 -2.75 -11.76
CA ASP A 52 -3.74 -1.69 -12.10
C ASP A 52 -3.33 -0.88 -10.86
N SER A 53 -4.31 -0.50 -10.03
CA SER A 53 -4.06 0.27 -8.81
C SER A 53 -3.26 -0.54 -7.80
N LYS A 54 -3.58 -1.83 -7.62
CA LYS A 54 -2.88 -2.76 -6.73
C LYS A 54 -1.45 -2.99 -7.20
N LEU A 55 -1.23 -3.19 -8.50
CA LEU A 55 0.10 -3.35 -9.09
C LEU A 55 0.98 -2.12 -8.85
N ILE A 56 0.42 -0.92 -9.07
CA ILE A 56 1.14 0.34 -8.84
C ILE A 56 1.47 0.53 -7.35
N ILE A 57 0.50 0.38 -6.45
CA ILE A 57 0.74 0.54 -5.00
C ILE A 57 1.80 -0.44 -4.52
N THR A 58 1.73 -1.70 -4.99
CA THR A 58 2.67 -2.74 -4.63
C THR A 58 4.08 -2.41 -5.11
N ASN A 59 4.26 -2.04 -6.37
CA ASN A 59 5.60 -1.77 -6.89
C ASN A 59 6.20 -0.46 -6.38
N ASP A 60 5.41 0.61 -6.32
CA ASP A 60 5.91 1.93 -5.94
C ASP A 60 6.16 2.06 -4.43
N PHE A 61 5.32 1.45 -3.58
CA PHE A 61 5.31 1.71 -2.13
C PHE A 61 5.69 0.50 -1.29
N ILE A 62 5.25 -0.72 -1.66
CA ILE A 62 5.55 -1.96 -0.91
C ILE A 62 6.96 -2.45 -1.26
N ASN A 63 7.18 -2.77 -2.53
CA ASN A 63 8.47 -3.27 -3.03
C ASN A 63 9.50 -2.15 -3.18
N LYS A 64 9.04 -0.90 -3.27
CA LYS A 64 9.87 0.29 -3.52
C LYS A 64 10.78 0.10 -4.72
N ASN A 65 10.23 -0.46 -5.80
CA ASN A 65 10.97 -0.66 -7.04
C ASN A 65 11.49 0.68 -7.55
N LYS A 66 12.82 0.84 -7.54
CA LYS A 66 13.48 2.05 -8.05
C LYS A 66 13.61 1.91 -9.56
N GLY A 67 13.06 2.84 -10.33
CA GLY A 67 13.26 2.93 -11.77
C GLY A 67 11.99 2.84 -12.60
N TYR A 68 12.12 2.30 -13.80
CA TYR A 68 11.09 2.34 -14.86
C TYR A 68 10.32 1.03 -15.01
N TRP A 69 10.04 0.33 -13.91
CA TRP A 69 9.31 -0.95 -13.92
C TRP A 69 7.98 -0.87 -14.68
N TYR A 70 7.35 0.31 -14.68
CA TYR A 70 6.07 0.54 -15.35
C TYR A 70 6.17 0.48 -16.87
N LEU A 71 7.36 0.61 -17.48
CA LEU A 71 7.53 0.59 -18.95
C LEU A 71 7.17 -0.76 -19.56
N ASP A 72 7.20 -1.83 -18.76
CA ASP A 72 6.78 -3.17 -19.19
C ASP A 72 5.25 -3.30 -19.33
N TYR A 73 4.49 -2.34 -18.77
CA TYR A 73 3.03 -2.40 -18.67
C TYR A 73 2.32 -1.19 -19.29
N TYR A 74 2.91 -0.01 -19.19
CA TYR A 74 2.27 1.26 -19.50
C TYR A 74 3.22 2.21 -20.23
N SER A 75 2.64 3.07 -21.07
CA SER A 75 3.34 4.28 -21.49
C SER A 75 3.52 5.24 -20.31
N VAL A 76 4.49 6.15 -20.42
CA VAL A 76 4.82 7.11 -19.36
C VAL A 76 3.60 7.94 -18.94
N SER A 77 2.85 8.49 -19.90
CA SER A 77 1.65 9.30 -19.61
C SER A 77 0.54 8.49 -18.93
N THR A 78 0.31 7.26 -19.38
CA THR A 78 -0.66 6.35 -18.78
C THR A 78 -0.28 5.99 -17.35
N TYR A 79 0.99 5.68 -17.10
CA TYR A 79 1.48 5.37 -15.76
C TYR A 79 1.23 6.53 -14.78
N TYR A 80 1.63 7.76 -15.10
CA TYR A 80 1.44 8.87 -14.16
C TYR A 80 -0.04 9.16 -13.87
N ARG A 81 -0.92 8.97 -14.86
CA ARG A 81 -2.37 9.07 -14.68
C ARG A 81 -2.88 7.96 -13.75
N LEU A 82 -2.56 6.71 -14.03
CA LEU A 82 -2.98 5.56 -13.23
C LEU A 82 -2.40 5.62 -11.82
N ARG A 83 -1.16 6.08 -11.65
CA ARG A 83 -0.53 6.26 -10.35
C ARG A 83 -1.28 7.25 -9.47
N ASN A 84 -1.72 8.37 -10.05
CA ASN A 84 -2.56 9.31 -9.31
C ASN A 84 -3.90 8.66 -8.91
N ILE A 85 -4.52 7.91 -9.81
CA ILE A 85 -5.77 7.17 -9.53
C ILE A 85 -5.55 6.17 -8.39
N ALA A 86 -4.49 5.37 -8.45
CA ALA A 86 -4.16 4.36 -7.44
C ALA A 86 -3.93 4.97 -6.06
N ILE A 87 -3.20 6.09 -5.98
CA ILE A 87 -2.97 6.84 -4.74
C ILE A 87 -4.30 7.34 -4.15
N ASN A 88 -5.18 7.92 -4.97
CA ASN A 88 -6.47 8.41 -4.48
C ASN A 88 -7.35 7.24 -4.03
N LYS A 89 -7.50 6.19 -4.85
CA LYS A 89 -8.28 5.00 -4.49
C LYS A 89 -7.83 4.37 -3.18
N PHE A 90 -6.52 4.21 -3.00
CA PHE A 90 -6.00 3.65 -1.75
C PHE A 90 -6.35 4.51 -0.53
N LEU A 91 -6.24 5.84 -0.64
CA LEU A 91 -6.60 6.75 0.45
C LEU A 91 -8.11 6.79 0.68
N ASP A 92 -8.91 6.83 -0.38
CA ASP A 92 -10.39 6.83 -0.30
C ASP A 92 -10.88 5.55 0.40
N CYS A 93 -10.27 4.40 0.10
CA CYS A 93 -10.55 3.13 0.78
C CYS A 93 -10.02 3.06 2.22
N LEU A 94 -9.09 3.94 2.62
CA LEU A 94 -8.58 4.03 4.00
C LEU A 94 -9.36 5.04 4.85
N GLU A 95 -9.89 6.10 4.26
CA GLU A 95 -10.65 7.16 4.94
C GLU A 95 -12.17 6.87 4.95
N GLY A 96 -12.62 5.87 4.20
CA GLY A 96 -14.04 5.57 3.93
C GLY A 96 -14.59 4.24 4.47
N ALA A 97 -14.05 3.68 5.55
CA ALA A 97 -14.62 2.51 6.23
C ALA A 97 -14.72 2.67 7.76
#